data_AF-A0A932D0I9-F1
#
_entry.id   AF-A0A932D0I9-F1
#
_cell.length_a   1.000
_cell.length_b   1.000
_cell.length_c   1.000
_cell.angle_alpha   90.00
_cell.angle_beta   90.00
_cell.angle_gamma   90.00
#
_symmetry.space_group_name_H-M   'P 1'
#
loop_
_entity.id
_entity.type
_entity.pdbx_description
1 polymer ?
#
loop_
_entity_poly.entity_id
_entity_poly.type
_entity_poly.pdbx_seq_one_letter_code
_entity_poly.pdbx_strand_id
1 'polypeptide(L)'
;MSELHRTVDSWLREGRPEPMSPAVREHLDGCAPCRAALAEVEEVGGWFPDPPELLGPESVEAVRFRLLAEARARRDQSPPPSEVSRASWPRVAAVAAAVVLVAGAAALVLRLMSGHQEARGEAAPLAVVRPAPGAVVRQLESPPHEVYRLVDGSASFSVRKLAAGQTLRVIVGEDLIVVRGTRFRLQARSGRLEAVEVSEGLVSLLLGDSRELRLAAGQTWRRDPIAVARRAVADHGEEGDGAGLDAERVTPATEEVTRPAVPRRTRRPRAPAVVDSPAVRGPGLDQAFHEAWGMLRSGDPRAAAARFDELLRRPDLGERRADVLFWSARAHQDAGQSSVARERLGDIVRSHPGAWHAAEARSALGEASAADGGTR
;
A
#
# COMPACT_ATOMS: atom_id res chain seq x y z
N MET A 1 17.95 20.62 -29.61
CA MET A 1 17.54 21.26 -28.33
C MET A 1 16.49 20.49 -27.56
N SER A 2 15.34 20.08 -28.14
CA SER A 2 14.28 19.37 -27.38
C SER A 2 14.68 17.97 -26.86
N GLU A 3 15.64 17.32 -27.52
CA GLU A 3 16.15 16.02 -27.10
C GLU A 3 17.03 16.12 -25.86
N LEU A 4 17.93 17.11 -25.80
CA LEU A 4 18.80 17.34 -24.64
C LEU A 4 17.99 17.75 -23.38
N HIS A 5 16.90 18.51 -23.53
CA HIS A 5 15.98 18.79 -22.42
C HIS A 5 15.35 17.51 -21.84
N ARG A 6 14.98 16.56 -22.72
CA ARG A 6 14.47 15.25 -22.30
C ARG A 6 15.54 14.42 -21.60
N THR A 7 16.79 14.49 -22.06
CA THR A 7 17.90 13.81 -21.39
C THR A 7 18.12 14.33 -19.97
N VAL A 8 18.09 15.65 -19.77
CA VAL A 8 18.22 16.25 -18.42
C VAL A 8 17.01 15.92 -17.53
N ASP A 9 15.78 16.00 -18.06
CA ASP A 9 14.56 15.63 -17.31
C ASP A 9 14.58 14.14 -16.90
N SER A 10 14.99 13.23 -17.79
CA SER A 10 15.16 11.81 -17.45
C SER A 10 16.20 11.61 -16.34
N TRP A 11 17.36 12.24 -16.47
CA TRP A 11 18.44 12.17 -15.48
C TRP A 11 18.01 12.69 -14.09
N LEU A 12 17.22 13.77 -14.04
CA LEU A 12 16.64 14.28 -12.78
C LEU A 12 15.65 13.29 -12.16
N ARG A 13 14.77 12.67 -12.97
CA ARG A 13 13.76 11.71 -12.48
C ARG A 13 14.35 10.39 -12.02
N GLU A 14 15.45 9.96 -12.62
CA GLU A 14 16.19 8.75 -12.24
C GLU A 14 17.00 8.93 -10.95
N GLY A 15 16.90 10.08 -10.28
CA GLY A 15 17.57 10.33 -9.01
C GLY A 15 19.02 10.76 -9.16
N ARG A 16 19.41 11.33 -10.32
CA ARG A 16 20.75 11.84 -10.60
C ARG A 16 21.83 10.76 -10.45
N PRO A 17 21.77 9.66 -11.23
CA PRO A 17 22.76 8.60 -11.14
C PRO A 17 24.18 9.16 -11.37
N GLU A 18 25.11 8.78 -10.49
CA GLU A 18 26.53 9.07 -10.65
C GLU A 18 27.23 7.96 -11.44
N PRO A 19 28.14 8.30 -12.39
CA PRO A 19 28.56 9.66 -12.75
C PRO A 19 27.62 10.34 -13.76
N MET A 20 27.45 11.67 -13.63
CA MET A 20 26.73 12.51 -14.61
C MET A 20 27.36 12.40 -16.00
N SER A 21 26.55 12.13 -17.03
CA SER A 21 27.05 11.97 -18.40
C SER A 21 27.60 13.28 -18.98
N PRO A 22 28.61 13.23 -19.87
CA PRO A 22 29.18 14.43 -20.49
C PRO A 22 28.16 15.30 -21.22
N ALA A 23 27.18 14.69 -21.89
CA ALA A 23 26.12 15.40 -22.61
C ALA A 23 25.18 16.18 -21.69
N VAL A 24 24.84 15.62 -20.51
CA VAL A 24 24.04 16.33 -19.50
C VAL A 24 24.83 17.51 -18.95
N ARG A 25 26.12 17.32 -18.66
CA ARG A 25 27.00 18.38 -18.16
C ARG A 25 27.12 19.54 -19.15
N GLU A 26 27.47 19.25 -20.39
CA GLU A 26 27.61 20.27 -21.45
C GLU A 26 26.31 21.05 -21.68
N HIS A 27 25.15 20.36 -21.64
CA HIS A 27 23.86 21.03 -21.77
C HIS A 27 23.52 21.91 -20.55
N LEU A 28 23.80 21.45 -19.33
CA LEU A 28 23.62 22.24 -18.12
C LEU A 28 24.51 23.49 -18.15
N ASP A 29 25.71 23.43 -18.70
CA ASP A 29 26.59 24.60 -18.88
C ASP A 29 26.01 25.61 -19.89
N GLY A 30 25.33 25.13 -20.94
CA GLY A 30 24.74 25.99 -21.99
C GLY A 30 23.31 26.47 -21.74
N CYS A 31 22.53 25.82 -20.86
CA CYS A 31 21.08 26.03 -20.77
C CYS A 31 20.62 26.57 -19.42
N ALA A 32 20.37 27.89 -19.34
CA ALA A 32 19.92 28.54 -18.11
C ALA A 32 18.61 27.96 -17.50
N PRO A 33 17.56 27.62 -18.28
CA PRO A 33 16.36 26.99 -17.73
C PRO A 33 16.62 25.64 -17.03
N CYS A 34 17.47 24.78 -17.63
CA CYS A 34 17.80 23.49 -17.02
C CYS A 34 18.61 23.65 -15.73
N ARG A 35 19.50 24.66 -15.66
CA ARG A 35 20.20 24.99 -14.40
C ARG A 35 19.26 25.48 -13.32
N ALA A 36 18.30 26.33 -13.66
CA ALA A 36 17.30 26.81 -12.70
C ALA A 36 16.46 25.65 -12.13
N ALA A 37 16.04 24.71 -12.99
CA ALA A 37 15.34 23.51 -12.55
C ALA A 37 16.20 22.60 -11.64
N LEU A 38 17.49 22.43 -11.96
CA LEU A 38 18.41 21.69 -11.10
C LEU A 38 18.58 22.37 -9.73
N ALA A 39 18.75 23.69 -9.70
CA ALA A 39 18.88 24.46 -8.47
C ALA A 39 17.62 24.37 -7.58
N GLU A 40 16.42 24.38 -8.16
CA GLU A 40 15.17 24.18 -7.43
C GLU A 40 15.10 22.78 -6.79
N VAL A 41 15.52 21.74 -7.52
CA VAL A 41 15.59 20.37 -6.99
C VAL A 41 16.63 20.27 -5.86
N GLU A 42 17.78 20.94 -5.98
CA GLU A 42 18.81 20.99 -4.93
C GLU A 42 18.34 21.76 -3.70
N GLU A 43 17.61 22.87 -3.88
CA GLU A 43 17.01 23.65 -2.80
C GLU A 43 16.01 22.79 -2.00
N VAL A 44 15.10 22.10 -2.69
CA VAL A 44 14.15 21.18 -2.05
C VAL A 44 14.87 20.02 -1.38
N GLY A 45 15.92 19.46 -2.00
CA GLY A 45 16.76 18.43 -1.40
C GLY A 45 17.43 18.90 -0.10
N GLY A 46 17.85 20.15 -0.04
CA GLY A 46 18.45 20.78 1.15
C GLY A 46 17.50 20.91 2.34
N TRP A 47 16.18 20.87 2.12
CA TRP A 47 15.20 20.84 3.22
C TRP A 47 15.19 19.50 3.96
N PHE A 48 15.81 18.47 3.38
CA PHE A 48 15.92 17.12 3.95
C PHE A 48 17.41 16.76 4.11
N PRO A 49 18.12 17.36 5.07
CA PRO A 49 19.58 17.22 5.22
C PRO A 49 20.04 15.79 5.52
N ASP A 50 19.15 14.97 6.07
CA ASP A 50 19.30 13.52 6.21
C ASP A 50 18.20 12.85 5.40
N PRO A 51 18.33 12.71 4.06
CA PRO A 51 17.36 11.94 3.31
C PRO A 51 17.41 10.52 3.89
N PRO A 52 16.30 10.00 4.46
CA PRO A 52 16.29 8.64 4.96
C PRO A 52 16.76 7.73 3.83
N GLU A 53 17.63 6.78 4.17
CA GLU A 53 18.14 5.73 3.29
C GLU A 53 17.06 5.37 2.27
N LEU A 54 17.34 5.63 0.98
CA LEU A 54 16.37 5.66 -0.13
C LEU A 54 15.24 4.68 0.14
N LEU A 55 14.06 5.21 0.49
CA LEU A 55 12.90 4.40 0.82
C LEU A 55 12.74 3.38 -0.29
N GLY A 56 12.90 2.09 0.05
CA GLY A 56 12.70 1.02 -0.92
C GLY A 56 11.32 1.17 -1.58
N PRO A 57 11.12 0.66 -2.80
CA PRO A 57 9.87 0.83 -3.54
C PRO A 57 8.62 0.49 -2.72
N GLU A 58 8.69 -0.54 -1.86
CA GLU A 58 7.62 -0.87 -0.90
C GLU A 58 7.34 0.22 0.13
N SER A 59 8.37 0.91 0.62
CA SER A 59 8.23 2.02 1.57
C SER A 59 7.64 3.26 0.90
N VAL A 60 7.94 3.50 -0.38
CA VAL A 60 7.31 4.55 -1.17
C VAL A 60 5.81 4.27 -1.36
N GLU A 61 5.43 3.02 -1.65
CA GLU A 61 4.02 2.63 -1.75
C GLU A 61 3.30 2.70 -0.40
N ALA A 62 3.94 2.27 0.69
CA ALA A 62 3.38 2.39 2.03
C ALA A 62 3.16 3.85 2.45
N VAL A 63 4.13 4.73 2.17
CA VAL A 63 3.99 6.19 2.41
C VAL A 63 2.90 6.78 1.54
N ARG A 64 2.82 6.40 0.26
CA ARG A 64 1.77 6.85 -0.65
C ARG A 64 0.38 6.39 -0.19
N PHE A 65 0.26 5.13 0.24
CA PHE A 65 -0.97 4.58 0.77
C PHE A 65 -1.40 5.31 2.05
N ARG A 66 -0.46 5.57 2.97
CA ARG A 66 -0.71 6.35 4.20
C ARG A 66 -1.18 7.77 3.88
N LEU A 67 -0.52 8.47 2.96
CA LEU A 67 -0.92 9.82 2.54
C LEU A 67 -2.31 9.84 1.91
N LEU A 68 -2.66 8.84 1.10
CA LEU A 68 -4.00 8.73 0.50
C LEU A 68 -5.07 8.40 1.54
N ALA A 69 -4.76 7.54 2.52
CA ALA A 69 -5.66 7.21 3.62
C ALA A 69 -5.91 8.44 4.51
N GLU A 70 -4.87 9.22 4.83
CA GLU A 70 -5.01 10.41 5.65
C GLU A 70 -5.76 11.55 4.93
N ALA A 71 -5.53 11.72 3.63
CA ALA A 71 -6.32 12.63 2.81
C ALA A 71 -7.81 12.26 2.79
N ARG A 72 -8.14 10.96 2.85
CA ARG A 72 -9.52 10.47 2.94
C ARG A 72 -10.13 10.76 4.31
N ALA A 73 -9.41 10.47 5.39
CA ALA A 73 -9.86 10.77 6.75
C ALA A 73 -10.19 12.26 6.94
N ARG A 74 -9.38 13.17 6.40
CA ARG A 74 -9.64 14.63 6.44
C ARG A 74 -10.87 15.04 5.64
N ARG A 75 -11.18 14.31 4.56
CA ARG A 75 -12.37 14.56 3.74
C ARG A 75 -13.64 14.12 4.47
N ASP A 76 -13.59 13.00 5.15
CA ASP A 76 -14.73 12.46 5.90
C ASP A 76 -14.97 13.24 7.22
N GLN A 77 -13.91 13.85 7.77
CA GLN A 77 -14.01 14.76 8.92
C GLN A 77 -14.37 16.20 8.55
N SER A 78 -14.43 16.54 7.25
CA SER A 78 -14.92 17.85 6.85
C SER A 78 -16.42 17.90 7.16
N PRO A 79 -16.87 18.80 8.07
CA PRO A 79 -18.29 18.89 8.40
C PRO A 79 -19.06 19.12 7.09
N PRO A 80 -20.21 18.44 6.90
CA PRO A 80 -21.06 18.72 5.75
C PRO A 80 -21.29 20.24 5.71
N PRO A 81 -21.25 20.86 4.52
CA PRO A 81 -21.42 22.31 4.41
C PRO A 81 -22.68 22.67 5.18
N SER A 82 -22.49 23.35 6.32
CA SER A 82 -23.58 23.69 7.21
C SER A 82 -24.59 24.43 6.37
N GLU A 83 -25.77 23.82 6.18
CA GLU A 83 -26.88 24.43 5.48
C GLU A 83 -27.04 25.82 6.08
N VAL A 84 -26.72 26.83 5.27
CA VAL A 84 -26.87 28.22 5.66
C VAL A 84 -28.35 28.39 5.92
N SER A 85 -28.66 28.39 7.22
CA SER A 85 -29.94 28.68 7.83
C SER A 85 -30.62 29.82 7.07
N ARG A 86 -31.51 29.46 6.15
CA ARG A 86 -32.51 30.39 5.62
C ARG A 86 -33.56 30.53 6.69
N ALA A 87 -33.31 31.52 7.54
CA ALA A 87 -34.22 32.02 8.54
C ALA A 87 -35.62 32.28 7.95
N SER A 88 -36.55 31.43 8.39
CA SER A 88 -37.89 31.75 8.89
C SER A 88 -38.70 32.84 8.16
N TRP A 89 -39.70 32.40 7.40
CA TRP A 89 -40.97 33.11 7.25
C TRP A 89 -42.05 32.37 8.05
N PRO A 90 -42.54 32.94 9.17
CA PRO A 90 -43.47 32.27 10.06
C PRO A 90 -44.93 32.53 9.64
N ARG A 91 -45.83 31.69 10.18
CA ARG A 91 -47.29 31.85 10.30
C ARG A 91 -48.14 31.34 9.14
N VAL A 92 -48.55 30.07 9.23
CA VAL A 92 -49.96 29.65 9.23
C VAL A 92 -50.02 28.35 10.07
N ALA A 93 -50.24 28.42 11.39
CA ALA A 93 -51.55 28.24 12.02
C ALA A 93 -52.20 26.87 11.65
N ALA A 94 -51.98 25.86 12.49
CA ALA A 94 -52.95 25.39 13.50
C ALA A 94 -53.99 24.42 12.90
N VAL A 95 -53.76 23.10 13.00
CA VAL A 95 -54.14 22.25 14.15
C VAL A 95 -55.66 22.23 14.38
N ALA A 96 -56.35 21.30 13.71
CA ALA A 96 -57.69 20.82 14.11
C ALA A 96 -58.10 19.46 13.49
N ALA A 97 -57.16 18.58 13.12
CA ALA A 97 -57.47 17.22 12.63
C ALA A 97 -56.55 16.16 13.26
N ALA A 98 -56.28 16.32 14.55
CA ALA A 98 -55.06 15.84 15.22
C ALA A 98 -55.15 14.48 15.94
N VAL A 99 -56.16 13.62 15.73
CA VAL A 99 -56.20 12.33 16.47
C VAL A 99 -56.51 11.09 15.62
N VAL A 100 -57.32 11.18 14.55
CA VAL A 100 -57.55 10.02 13.65
C VAL A 100 -56.56 9.96 12.48
N LEU A 101 -55.91 11.08 12.15
CA LEU A 101 -54.81 11.13 11.18
C LEU A 101 -53.47 10.69 11.77
N VAL A 102 -53.30 10.56 13.09
CA VAL A 102 -51.98 10.26 13.68
C VAL A 102 -51.57 8.78 13.48
N ALA A 103 -52.51 7.84 13.40
CA ALA A 103 -52.20 6.44 13.10
C ALA A 103 -52.03 6.16 11.58
N GLY A 104 -52.86 6.80 10.73
CA GLY A 104 -52.76 6.67 9.27
C GLY A 104 -51.62 7.49 8.66
N ALA A 105 -51.36 8.69 9.20
CA ALA A 105 -50.22 9.51 8.80
C ALA A 105 -48.91 9.01 9.41
N ALA A 106 -48.88 8.32 10.56
CA ALA A 106 -47.64 7.65 10.99
C ALA A 106 -47.24 6.55 9.99
N ALA A 107 -48.19 5.75 9.47
CA ALA A 107 -47.89 4.75 8.45
C ALA A 107 -47.56 5.37 7.08
N LEU A 108 -48.22 6.47 6.69
CA LEU A 108 -47.94 7.19 5.43
C LEU A 108 -46.65 8.03 5.50
N VAL A 109 -46.33 8.62 6.65
CA VAL A 109 -45.06 9.31 6.92
C VAL A 109 -43.93 8.29 7.07
N LEU A 110 -44.13 7.12 7.68
CA LEU A 110 -43.15 6.04 7.60
C LEU A 110 -42.98 5.54 6.16
N ARG A 111 -44.02 5.48 5.31
CA ARG A 111 -43.87 5.14 3.88
C ARG A 111 -43.22 6.24 3.04
N LEU A 112 -43.45 7.52 3.36
CA LEU A 112 -42.84 8.66 2.67
C LEU A 112 -41.41 8.96 3.15
N MET A 113 -41.09 8.70 4.41
CA MET A 113 -39.73 8.77 4.95
C MET A 113 -38.92 7.50 4.64
N SER A 114 -39.55 6.34 4.46
CA SER A 114 -38.89 5.15 3.89
C SER A 114 -38.75 5.21 2.36
N GLY A 115 -39.48 6.10 1.69
CA GLY A 115 -39.34 6.39 0.26
C GLY A 115 -38.11 7.23 -0.09
N HIS A 116 -37.37 7.71 0.92
CA HIS A 116 -36.03 8.28 0.79
C HIS A 116 -34.98 7.37 1.42
N GLN A 117 -35.23 6.05 1.50
CA GLN A 117 -34.13 5.14 1.19
C GLN A 117 -33.75 5.47 -0.23
N GLU A 118 -32.83 6.44 -0.34
CA GLU A 118 -32.01 6.70 -1.49
C GLU A 118 -31.76 5.33 -2.08
N ALA A 119 -32.34 5.09 -3.26
CA ALA A 119 -31.59 4.40 -4.28
C ALA A 119 -30.27 5.16 -4.33
N ARG A 120 -29.32 4.76 -3.46
CA ARG A 120 -27.91 5.10 -3.54
C ARG A 120 -27.59 4.58 -4.90
N GLY A 121 -27.74 5.47 -5.88
CA GLY A 121 -27.79 5.12 -7.29
C GLY A 121 -26.56 4.31 -7.51
N GLU A 122 -26.74 3.02 -7.72
CA GLU A 122 -25.64 2.06 -7.77
C GLU A 122 -24.70 2.62 -8.82
N ALA A 123 -23.56 3.11 -8.36
CA ALA A 123 -22.73 3.97 -9.17
C ALA A 123 -22.36 3.15 -10.40
N ALA A 124 -22.74 3.62 -11.59
CA ALA A 124 -22.57 2.83 -12.79
C ALA A 124 -21.11 2.36 -12.90
N PRO A 125 -20.88 1.07 -13.24
CA PRO A 125 -19.56 0.46 -13.22
C PRO A 125 -18.56 1.28 -14.05
N LEU A 126 -17.30 1.30 -13.62
CA LEU A 126 -16.22 2.00 -14.32
C LEU A 126 -15.78 1.21 -15.55
N ALA A 127 -15.93 -0.12 -15.54
CA ALA A 127 -15.64 -0.97 -16.69
C ALA A 127 -16.76 -1.91 -17.09
N VAL A 128 -16.80 -2.17 -18.39
CA VAL A 128 -17.50 -3.33 -18.94
C VAL A 128 -16.47 -4.45 -19.12
N VAL A 129 -16.67 -5.57 -18.42
CA VAL A 129 -15.79 -6.73 -18.46
C VAL A 129 -16.43 -7.84 -19.29
N ARG A 130 -15.69 -8.35 -20.28
CA ARG A 130 -16.12 -9.45 -21.15
C ARG A 130 -15.16 -10.63 -20.98
N PRO A 131 -15.46 -11.61 -20.10
CA PRO A 131 -14.67 -12.82 -19.99
C PRO A 131 -14.82 -13.67 -21.25
N ALA A 132 -13.72 -14.27 -21.72
CA ALA A 132 -13.75 -15.29 -22.76
C ALA A 132 -14.30 -16.62 -22.18
N PRO A 133 -14.73 -17.58 -23.02
CA PRO A 133 -15.15 -18.89 -22.55
C PRO A 133 -14.09 -19.55 -21.66
N GLY A 134 -14.49 -20.02 -20.48
CA GLY A 134 -13.61 -20.63 -19.49
C GLY A 134 -12.85 -19.66 -18.59
N ALA A 135 -12.92 -18.34 -18.82
CA ALA A 135 -12.26 -17.37 -17.96
C ALA A 135 -12.98 -17.20 -16.61
N VAL A 136 -12.20 -17.09 -15.54
CA VAL A 136 -12.70 -16.90 -14.17
C VAL A 136 -12.36 -15.48 -13.71
N VAL A 137 -13.36 -14.59 -13.76
CA VAL A 137 -13.24 -13.20 -13.31
C VAL A 137 -14.21 -12.94 -12.17
N ARG A 138 -13.73 -12.28 -11.11
CA ARG A 138 -14.56 -11.83 -9.99
C ARG A 138 -14.38 -10.34 -9.74
N GLN A 139 -15.48 -9.64 -9.51
CA GLN A 139 -15.42 -8.29 -8.98
C GLN A 139 -15.28 -8.37 -7.45
N LEU A 140 -14.29 -7.66 -6.91
CA LEU A 140 -14.01 -7.60 -5.48
C LEU A 140 -14.54 -6.31 -4.85
N GLU A 141 -14.43 -5.20 -5.58
CA GLU A 141 -14.86 -3.88 -5.11
C GLU A 141 -15.66 -3.15 -6.19
N SER A 142 -16.62 -2.35 -5.75
CA SER A 142 -17.48 -1.51 -6.59
C SER A 142 -16.93 -0.08 -6.68
N PRO A 143 -17.43 0.78 -7.60
CA PRO A 143 -17.00 2.17 -7.69
C PRO A 143 -17.10 2.90 -6.34
N PRO A 144 -16.20 3.85 -6.04
CA PRO A 144 -15.28 4.54 -6.98
C PRO A 144 -13.94 3.82 -7.22
N HIS A 145 -13.65 2.73 -6.51
CA HIS A 145 -12.42 1.95 -6.65
C HIS A 145 -12.77 0.55 -7.12
N GLU A 146 -12.97 0.39 -8.43
CA GLU A 146 -13.42 -0.90 -8.95
C GLU A 146 -12.23 -1.85 -9.06
N VAL A 147 -12.31 -2.97 -8.35
CA VAL A 147 -11.25 -3.99 -8.31
C VAL A 147 -11.78 -5.29 -8.88
N TYR A 148 -11.10 -5.82 -9.88
CA TYR A 148 -11.36 -7.14 -10.44
C TYR A 148 -10.21 -8.10 -10.14
N ARG A 149 -10.53 -9.38 -9.99
CA ARG A 149 -9.56 -10.48 -9.93
C ARG A 149 -9.79 -11.42 -11.10
N LEU A 150 -8.79 -11.59 -11.95
CA LEU A 150 -8.78 -12.61 -13.01
C LEU A 150 -7.91 -13.77 -12.54
N VAL A 151 -8.51 -14.92 -12.33
CA VAL A 151 -7.84 -16.12 -11.80
C VAL A 151 -7.24 -16.95 -12.93
N ASP A 152 -8.02 -17.18 -13.99
CA ASP A 152 -7.59 -17.98 -15.13
C ASP A 152 -8.34 -17.58 -16.41
N GLY A 153 -7.73 -17.85 -17.56
CA GLY A 153 -8.32 -17.57 -18.87
C GLY A 153 -8.07 -16.16 -19.38
N SER A 154 -8.93 -15.67 -20.28
CA SER A 154 -8.77 -14.36 -20.91
C SER A 154 -9.97 -13.46 -20.67
N ALA A 155 -9.75 -12.16 -20.45
CA ALA A 155 -10.82 -11.19 -20.28
C ALA A 155 -10.50 -9.87 -20.98
N SER A 156 -11.50 -9.29 -21.63
CA SER A 156 -11.40 -7.96 -22.26
C SER A 156 -12.09 -6.93 -21.39
N PHE A 157 -11.41 -5.81 -21.14
CA PHE A 157 -11.87 -4.72 -20.30
C PHE A 157 -12.07 -3.47 -21.15
N SER A 158 -13.23 -2.82 -21.01
CA SER A 158 -13.49 -1.50 -21.59
C SER A 158 -13.82 -0.54 -20.47
N VAL A 159 -12.84 0.28 -20.09
CA VAL A 159 -12.94 1.23 -18.97
C VAL A 159 -13.35 2.58 -19.50
N ARG A 160 -14.40 3.17 -18.94
CA ARG A 160 -14.81 4.53 -19.28
C ARG A 160 -13.77 5.54 -18.77
N LYS A 161 -13.84 6.79 -19.26
CA LYS A 161 -12.99 7.87 -18.75
C LYS A 161 -13.24 8.03 -17.24
N LEU A 162 -12.20 7.82 -16.44
CA LEU A 162 -12.28 7.89 -14.98
C LEU A 162 -12.24 9.35 -14.52
N ALA A 163 -13.13 9.70 -13.58
CA ALA A 163 -13.09 10.98 -12.90
C ALA A 163 -11.94 11.04 -11.88
N ALA A 164 -11.63 12.24 -11.37
CA ALA A 164 -10.65 12.39 -10.30
C ALA A 164 -11.06 11.54 -9.08
N GLY A 165 -10.12 10.74 -8.57
CA GLY A 165 -10.34 9.82 -7.45
C GLY A 165 -10.93 8.45 -7.84
N GLN A 166 -11.41 8.27 -9.08
CA GLN A 166 -11.79 6.94 -9.56
C GLN A 166 -10.56 6.15 -9.97
N THR A 167 -10.53 4.87 -9.65
CA THR A 167 -9.44 3.98 -10.07
C THR A 167 -10.02 2.62 -10.42
N LEU A 168 -9.51 2.02 -11.49
CA LEU A 168 -9.76 0.63 -11.80
C LEU A 168 -8.48 -0.17 -11.64
N ARG A 169 -8.59 -1.29 -10.92
CA ARG A 169 -7.50 -2.23 -10.69
C ARG A 169 -7.91 -3.63 -11.12
N VAL A 170 -6.98 -4.35 -11.73
CA VAL A 170 -7.17 -5.78 -12.01
C VAL A 170 -6.01 -6.54 -11.39
N ILE A 171 -6.33 -7.55 -10.57
CA ILE A 171 -5.37 -8.40 -9.86
C ILE A 171 -5.30 -9.74 -10.59
N VAL A 172 -4.09 -10.20 -10.90
CA VAL A 172 -3.81 -11.52 -11.48
C VAL A 172 -2.67 -12.17 -10.69
N GLY A 173 -3.02 -12.98 -9.69
CA GLY A 173 -2.04 -13.51 -8.74
C GLY A 173 -1.40 -12.38 -7.93
N GLU A 174 -0.09 -12.23 -8.11
CA GLU A 174 0.74 -11.18 -7.51
C GLU A 174 0.86 -9.94 -8.40
N ASP A 175 0.44 -10.03 -9.67
CA ASP A 175 0.52 -8.91 -10.59
C ASP A 175 -0.69 -7.98 -10.44
N LEU A 176 -0.43 -6.67 -10.43
CA LEU A 176 -1.43 -5.62 -10.31
C LEU A 176 -1.44 -4.75 -11.56
N ILE A 177 -2.60 -4.64 -12.20
CA ILE A 177 -2.81 -3.79 -13.36
C ILE A 177 -3.62 -2.57 -12.92
N VAL A 178 -3.07 -1.37 -13.12
CA VAL A 178 -3.72 -0.09 -12.81
C VAL A 178 -4.07 0.63 -14.10
N VAL A 179 -5.33 1.04 -14.19
CA VAL A 179 -5.90 1.52 -15.44
C VAL A 179 -6.53 2.90 -15.30
N ARG A 180 -6.34 3.75 -16.31
CA ARG A 180 -6.97 5.07 -16.43
C ARG A 180 -7.67 5.23 -17.79
N GLY A 181 -8.90 4.72 -17.90
CA GLY A 181 -9.76 4.90 -19.08
C GLY A 181 -9.19 4.32 -20.38
N THR A 182 -9.22 3.00 -20.50
CA THR A 182 -8.57 2.24 -21.58
C THR A 182 -9.39 1.05 -22.04
N ARG A 183 -9.01 0.50 -23.20
CA ARG A 183 -9.43 -0.83 -23.65
C ARG A 183 -8.21 -1.74 -23.73
N PHE A 184 -8.32 -2.90 -23.10
CA PHE A 184 -7.23 -3.85 -23.03
C PHE A 184 -7.75 -5.27 -22.82
N ARG A 185 -6.91 -6.26 -23.15
CA ARG A 185 -7.15 -7.67 -22.93
C ARG A 185 -6.06 -8.22 -22.03
N LEU A 186 -6.47 -9.00 -21.04
CA LEU A 186 -5.57 -9.76 -20.18
C LEU A 186 -5.72 -11.25 -20.47
N GLN A 187 -4.60 -11.97 -20.37
CA GLN A 187 -4.57 -13.41 -20.33
C GLN A 187 -3.85 -13.86 -19.06
N ALA A 188 -4.50 -14.71 -18.30
CA ALA A 188 -3.96 -15.35 -17.11
C ALA A 188 -3.91 -16.87 -17.31
N ARG A 189 -2.90 -17.51 -16.74
CA ARG A 189 -2.80 -18.97 -16.66
C ARG A 189 -2.35 -19.36 -15.28
N SER A 190 -3.08 -20.27 -14.62
CA SER A 190 -2.71 -20.80 -13.31
C SER A 190 -2.49 -19.68 -12.27
N GLY A 191 -3.33 -18.64 -12.30
CA GLY A 191 -3.23 -17.50 -11.40
C GLY A 191 -2.12 -16.50 -11.72
N ARG A 192 -1.39 -16.62 -12.83
CA ARG A 192 -0.31 -15.70 -13.21
C ARG A 192 -0.63 -14.94 -14.48
N LEU A 193 -0.18 -13.68 -14.59
CA LEU A 193 -0.37 -12.87 -15.79
C LEU A 193 0.56 -13.34 -16.91
N GLU A 194 -0.01 -13.81 -18.01
CA GLU A 194 0.74 -14.32 -19.18
C GLU A 194 0.90 -13.26 -20.25
N ALA A 195 -0.16 -12.50 -20.54
CA ALA A 195 -0.12 -11.50 -21.59
C ALA A 195 -1.06 -10.32 -21.31
N VAL A 196 -0.65 -9.15 -21.79
CA VAL A 196 -1.45 -7.92 -21.81
C VAL A 196 -1.38 -7.32 -23.20
N GLU A 197 -2.53 -7.02 -23.77
CA GLU A 197 -2.66 -6.31 -25.05
C GLU A 197 -3.49 -5.05 -24.83
N VAL A 198 -2.94 -3.89 -25.15
CA VAL A 198 -3.62 -2.61 -24.97
C VAL A 198 -4.08 -2.11 -26.33
N SER A 199 -5.39 -2.07 -26.57
CA SER A 199 -5.93 -1.55 -27.82
C SER A 199 -6.11 -0.03 -27.79
N GLU A 200 -6.44 0.55 -26.63
CA GLU A 200 -6.63 1.99 -26.48
C GLU A 200 -6.14 2.49 -25.12
N GLY A 201 -5.49 3.66 -25.09
CA GLY A 201 -5.07 4.35 -23.86
C GLY A 201 -3.73 3.87 -23.27
N LEU A 202 -3.59 3.94 -21.95
CA LEU A 202 -2.36 3.61 -21.20
C LEU A 202 -2.67 2.69 -20.00
N VAL A 203 -1.95 1.58 -19.92
CA VAL A 203 -2.03 0.61 -18.81
C VAL A 203 -0.70 0.59 -18.07
N SER A 204 -0.74 0.64 -16.74
CA SER A 204 0.42 0.43 -15.88
C SER A 204 0.33 -0.95 -15.23
N LEU A 205 1.38 -1.75 -15.37
CA LEU A 205 1.51 -3.09 -14.81
C LEU A 205 2.54 -3.01 -13.71
N LEU A 206 2.17 -3.45 -12.51
CA LEU A 206 3.11 -3.76 -11.44
C LEU A 206 3.21 -5.28 -11.39
N LEU A 207 4.35 -5.80 -11.80
CA LEU A 207 4.64 -7.23 -11.76
C LEU A 207 5.14 -7.59 -10.35
N GLY A 208 4.94 -8.84 -9.91
CA GLY A 208 5.29 -9.29 -8.55
C GLY A 208 6.76 -9.08 -8.13
N ASP A 209 7.67 -8.83 -9.07
CA ASP A 209 9.07 -8.46 -8.83
C ASP A 209 9.29 -6.95 -8.62
N SER A 210 8.22 -6.20 -8.32
CA SER A 210 8.21 -4.73 -8.18
C SER A 210 8.55 -3.97 -9.46
N ARG A 211 8.56 -4.63 -10.63
CA ARG A 211 8.79 -3.95 -11.91
C ARG A 211 7.52 -3.26 -12.39
N GLU A 212 7.58 -1.93 -12.49
CA GLU A 212 6.53 -1.16 -13.17
C GLU A 212 6.79 -1.16 -14.70
N LEU A 213 5.79 -1.59 -15.47
CA LEU A 213 5.78 -1.50 -16.93
C LEU A 213 4.60 -0.64 -17.39
N ARG A 214 4.82 0.21 -18.40
CA ARG A 214 3.76 1.01 -19.00
C ARG A 214 3.54 0.60 -20.44
N LEU A 215 2.30 0.26 -20.77
CA LEU A 215 1.86 -0.15 -22.10
C LEU A 215 0.89 0.88 -22.67
N ALA A 216 1.28 1.48 -23.79
CA ALA A 216 0.44 2.35 -24.60
C ALA A 216 -0.41 1.55 -25.60
N ALA A 217 -1.36 2.22 -26.25
CA ALA A 217 -2.17 1.65 -27.31
C ALA A 217 -1.31 1.01 -28.42
N GLY A 218 -1.71 -0.19 -28.85
CA GLY A 218 -0.98 -1.02 -29.83
C GLY A 218 0.16 -1.83 -29.22
N GLN A 219 0.53 -1.61 -27.96
CA GLN A 219 1.59 -2.39 -27.32
C GLN A 219 1.04 -3.68 -26.73
N THR A 220 1.90 -4.69 -26.80
CA THR A 220 1.67 -5.99 -26.18
C THR A 220 2.83 -6.32 -25.25
N TRP A 221 2.50 -6.97 -24.15
CA TRP A 221 3.47 -7.57 -23.25
C TRP A 221 3.12 -9.04 -23.10
N ARG A 222 4.16 -9.88 -23.06
CA ARG A 222 4.07 -11.30 -22.78
C ARG A 222 5.12 -11.66 -21.74
N ARG A 223 4.74 -12.48 -20.78
CA ARG A 223 5.68 -13.05 -19.81
C ARG A 223 6.62 -13.99 -20.55
N ASP A 224 7.93 -13.86 -20.33
CA ASP A 224 8.89 -14.79 -20.90
C ASP A 224 8.77 -16.15 -20.19
N PRO A 225 8.32 -17.22 -20.89
CA PRO A 225 8.12 -18.52 -20.27
C PRO A 225 9.43 -19.14 -19.75
N ILE A 226 10.59 -18.79 -20.34
CA ILE A 226 11.88 -19.39 -19.98
C ILE A 226 12.38 -18.84 -18.64
N ALA A 227 12.18 -17.55 -18.39
CA ALA A 227 12.54 -16.93 -17.11
C ALA A 227 11.78 -17.54 -15.94
N VAL A 228 10.51 -17.92 -16.15
CA VAL A 228 9.66 -18.54 -15.11
C VAL A 228 10.13 -19.95 -14.78
N ALA A 229 10.43 -20.76 -15.79
CA ALA A 229 10.91 -22.13 -15.59
C ALA A 229 12.23 -22.17 -14.80
N ARG A 230 13.17 -21.26 -15.09
CA ARG A 230 14.44 -21.18 -14.34
C ARG A 230 14.25 -20.84 -12.87
N ARG A 231 13.32 -19.93 -12.55
CA ARG A 231 13.04 -19.55 -11.17
C ARG A 231 12.38 -20.67 -10.38
N ALA A 232 11.46 -21.41 -11.00
CA ALA A 232 10.84 -22.58 -10.39
C ALA A 232 11.87 -23.69 -10.07
N VAL A 233 12.88 -23.87 -10.93
CA VAL A 233 13.98 -24.82 -10.66
C VAL A 233 14.91 -24.32 -9.55
N ALA A 234 15.16 -23.02 -9.48
CA ALA A 234 15.97 -22.42 -8.40
C ALA A 234 15.29 -22.52 -7.03
N ASP A 235 13.98 -22.27 -6.94
CA ASP A 235 13.21 -22.36 -5.67
C ASP A 235 13.07 -23.80 -5.14
N HIS A 236 13.21 -24.81 -6.00
CA HIS A 236 13.08 -26.23 -5.61
C HIS A 236 14.41 -26.96 -5.46
N GLY A 237 15.55 -26.27 -5.63
CA GLY A 237 16.88 -26.88 -5.73
C GLY A 237 17.76 -26.86 -4.48
N GLU A 238 17.39 -26.17 -3.39
CA GLU A 238 18.28 -25.99 -2.23
C GLU A 238 17.98 -26.90 -1.01
N GLU A 239 16.96 -27.76 -1.06
CA GLU A 239 16.73 -28.79 -0.03
C GLU A 239 17.12 -30.17 -0.55
N GLY A 240 18.43 -30.44 -0.62
CA GLY A 240 18.92 -31.72 -1.16
C GLY A 240 20.41 -31.97 -0.98
N ASP A 241 20.79 -32.26 0.26
CA ASP A 241 21.87 -33.20 0.61
C ASP A 241 23.30 -32.85 0.16
N GLY A 242 23.89 -31.87 0.85
CA GLY A 242 25.34 -31.70 0.92
C GLY A 242 25.97 -32.75 1.83
N ALA A 243 26.06 -34.00 1.34
CA ALA A 243 27.12 -34.91 1.75
C ALA A 243 28.43 -34.41 1.13
N GLY A 244 29.37 -34.08 2.01
CA GLY A 244 30.55 -33.29 1.68
C GLY A 244 31.47 -33.87 0.61
N LEU A 245 32.12 -32.95 -0.10
CA LEU A 245 33.50 -33.14 -0.53
C LEU A 245 34.25 -31.83 -0.32
N ASP A 246 35.34 -31.96 0.41
CA ASP A 246 36.36 -30.96 0.64
C ASP A 246 36.85 -30.32 -0.67
N ALA A 247 36.75 -29.00 -0.76
CA ALA A 247 37.44 -28.20 -1.76
C ALA A 247 38.00 -26.95 -1.11
N GLU A 248 39.21 -27.13 -0.56
CA GLU A 248 40.34 -26.20 -0.61
C GLU A 248 40.02 -24.70 -0.50
N ARG A 249 40.09 -24.20 0.75
CA ARG A 249 40.24 -22.78 1.06
C ARG A 249 41.54 -22.24 0.45
N VAL A 250 41.43 -21.48 -0.63
CA VAL A 250 42.44 -20.50 -1.01
C VAL A 250 42.15 -19.22 -0.21
N THR A 251 42.96 -18.99 0.82
CA THR A 251 43.03 -17.74 1.57
C THR A 251 43.67 -16.64 0.71
N PRO A 252 42.99 -15.49 0.44
CA PRO A 252 43.69 -14.28 0.04
C PRO A 252 44.32 -13.63 1.27
N ALA A 253 45.61 -13.30 1.12
CA ALA A 253 46.45 -12.68 2.13
C ALA A 253 45.86 -11.36 2.63
N THR A 254 45.87 -11.21 3.96
CA THR A 254 45.59 -9.96 4.67
C THR A 254 46.76 -9.00 4.44
N GLU A 255 46.53 -7.95 3.65
CA GLU A 255 47.46 -6.85 3.46
C GLU A 255 47.25 -5.82 4.58
N GLU A 256 48.26 -5.72 5.44
CA GLU A 256 48.31 -4.90 6.66
C GLU A 256 48.56 -3.42 6.28
N VAL A 257 47.48 -2.65 6.15
CA VAL A 257 47.57 -1.19 5.92
C VAL A 257 47.85 -0.45 7.23
N THR A 258 49.03 0.16 7.27
CA THR A 258 49.58 0.94 8.39
C THR A 258 48.73 2.21 8.66
N ARG A 259 48.21 2.35 9.88
CA ARG A 259 47.51 3.55 10.36
C ARG A 259 48.51 4.68 10.71
N PRO A 260 48.31 5.92 10.23
CA PRO A 260 49.08 7.07 10.69
C PRO A 260 48.65 7.52 12.10
N ALA A 261 49.64 7.87 12.92
CA ALA A 261 49.48 8.40 14.26
C ALA A 261 48.87 9.82 14.25
N VAL A 262 47.74 9.98 14.96
CA VAL A 262 47.08 11.29 15.16
C VAL A 262 47.63 11.95 16.44
N PRO A 263 47.99 13.25 16.41
CA PRO A 263 48.57 13.93 17.56
C PRO A 263 47.56 14.18 18.70
N ARG A 264 48.01 13.89 19.91
CA ARG A 264 47.41 14.30 21.19
C ARG A 264 47.34 15.82 21.30
N ARG A 265 46.15 16.41 21.46
CA ARG A 265 46.02 17.76 22.07
C ARG A 265 44.76 17.96 22.94
N THR A 266 45.09 18.36 24.17
CA THR A 266 44.46 19.34 25.07
C THR A 266 43.07 19.10 25.68
N ARG A 267 43.17 18.85 26.99
CA ARG A 267 42.20 18.91 28.08
C ARG A 267 41.30 20.16 28.01
N ARG A 268 40.00 19.95 27.82
CA ARG A 268 38.95 20.99 27.86
C ARG A 268 38.46 21.19 29.31
N PRO A 269 38.11 22.41 29.75
CA PRO A 269 37.68 22.69 31.13
C PRO A 269 36.35 22.01 31.47
N ARG A 270 36.25 21.53 32.72
CA ARG A 270 35.10 20.85 33.32
C ARG A 270 33.97 21.86 33.55
N ALA A 271 32.87 21.71 32.81
CA ALA A 271 31.62 22.44 33.03
C ALA A 271 30.87 21.87 34.27
N PRO A 272 30.09 22.70 34.98
CA PRO A 272 29.40 22.32 36.22
C PRO A 272 28.26 21.31 35.96
N ALA A 273 28.00 20.49 36.97
CA ALA A 273 26.99 19.45 36.97
C ALA A 273 25.59 20.01 36.68
N VAL A 274 24.99 19.53 35.57
CA VAL A 274 23.56 19.70 35.30
C VAL A 274 22.85 18.48 35.87
N VAL A 275 22.06 18.76 36.90
CA VAL A 275 21.03 17.90 37.49
C VAL A 275 19.86 17.80 36.50
N ASP A 276 19.15 16.68 36.57
CA ASP A 276 17.98 16.22 35.80
C ASP A 276 18.29 15.38 34.55
N SER A 277 18.35 14.06 34.77
CA SER A 277 18.16 13.05 33.72
C SER A 277 16.76 13.22 33.12
N PRO A 278 16.62 13.60 31.84
CA PRO A 278 15.33 13.52 31.18
C PRO A 278 14.97 12.03 31.07
N ALA A 279 13.77 11.67 31.48
CA ALA A 279 13.20 10.35 31.23
C ALA A 279 13.44 10.00 29.75
N VAL A 280 14.20 8.93 29.50
CA VAL A 280 14.44 8.42 28.15
C VAL A 280 13.07 8.09 27.58
N ARG A 281 12.55 8.96 26.72
CA ARG A 281 11.33 8.68 25.96
C ARG A 281 11.68 7.46 25.12
N GLY A 282 11.02 6.33 25.42
CA GLY A 282 11.19 5.10 24.64
C GLY A 282 10.93 5.37 23.15
N PRO A 283 11.33 4.43 22.28
CA PRO A 283 11.14 4.58 20.84
C PRO A 283 9.69 4.99 20.52
N GLY A 284 9.56 5.93 19.59
CA GLY A 284 8.26 6.41 19.14
C GLY A 284 7.40 5.25 18.65
N LEU A 285 6.08 5.39 18.75
CA LEU A 285 5.15 4.31 18.39
C LEU A 285 5.40 3.77 16.97
N ASP A 286 5.64 4.69 16.01
CA ASP A 286 5.96 4.34 14.63
C ASP A 286 7.26 3.52 14.51
N GLN A 287 8.31 3.90 15.24
CA GLN A 287 9.59 3.19 15.21
C GLN A 287 9.43 1.77 15.76
N ALA A 288 8.78 1.61 16.91
CA ALA A 288 8.56 0.30 17.51
C ALA A 288 7.67 -0.60 16.62
N PHE A 289 6.69 -0.02 15.91
CA PHE A 289 5.91 -0.74 14.90
C PHE A 289 6.77 -1.18 13.71
N HIS A 290 7.61 -0.29 13.16
CA HIS A 290 8.52 -0.62 12.06
C HIS A 290 9.52 -1.72 12.44
N GLU A 291 10.04 -1.71 13.67
CA GLU A 291 10.91 -2.77 14.20
C GLU A 291 10.17 -4.13 14.24
N ALA A 292 8.97 -4.18 14.81
CA ALA A 292 8.16 -5.41 14.85
C ALA A 292 7.83 -5.92 13.44
N TRP A 293 7.49 -5.01 12.54
CA TRP A 293 7.23 -5.33 11.13
C TRP A 293 8.47 -5.87 10.41
N GLY A 294 9.64 -5.25 10.64
CA GLY A 294 10.91 -5.71 10.09
C GLY A 294 11.23 -7.15 10.48
N MET A 295 11.00 -7.52 11.75
CA MET A 295 11.19 -8.89 12.25
C MET A 295 10.28 -9.90 11.55
N LEU A 296 9.01 -9.53 11.32
CA LEU A 296 8.06 -10.41 10.64
C LEU A 296 8.52 -10.68 9.19
N ARG A 297 8.98 -9.64 8.48
CA ARG A 297 9.46 -9.77 7.10
C ARG A 297 10.79 -10.50 6.99
N SER A 298 11.65 -10.43 8.01
CA SER A 298 12.91 -11.18 8.04
C SER A 298 12.71 -12.66 8.40
N GLY A 299 11.47 -13.13 8.54
CA GLY A 299 11.17 -14.52 8.85
C GLY A 299 11.34 -14.90 10.32
N ASP A 300 11.34 -13.93 11.23
CA ASP A 300 11.32 -14.18 12.68
C ASP A 300 9.93 -13.84 13.28
N PRO A 301 8.93 -14.70 13.09
CA PRO A 301 7.57 -14.43 13.54
C PRO A 301 7.46 -14.44 15.07
N ARG A 302 8.35 -15.15 15.79
CA ARG A 302 8.34 -15.19 17.26
C ARG A 302 8.83 -13.87 17.85
N ALA A 303 9.93 -13.32 17.35
CA ALA A 303 10.40 -12.00 17.78
C ALA A 303 9.39 -10.91 17.41
N ALA A 304 8.82 -10.97 16.20
CA ALA A 304 7.78 -10.04 15.77
C ALA A 304 6.56 -10.07 16.70
N ALA A 305 6.05 -11.27 17.02
CA ALA A 305 4.91 -11.44 17.92
C ALA A 305 5.17 -10.83 19.31
N ALA A 306 6.34 -11.11 19.90
CA ALA A 306 6.74 -10.53 21.18
C ALA A 306 6.81 -8.99 21.14
N ARG A 307 7.31 -8.42 20.03
CA ARG A 307 7.40 -6.96 19.85
C ARG A 307 6.03 -6.32 19.67
N PHE A 308 5.12 -6.95 18.92
CA PHE A 308 3.74 -6.48 18.81
C PHE A 308 2.97 -6.59 20.13
N ASP A 309 3.20 -7.63 20.93
CA ASP A 309 2.62 -7.75 22.27
C ASP A 309 3.07 -6.61 23.20
N GLU A 310 4.34 -6.20 23.12
CA GLU A 310 4.83 -5.04 23.85
C GLU A 310 4.15 -3.74 23.41
N LEU A 311 3.96 -3.54 22.11
CA LEU A 311 3.19 -2.42 21.56
C LEU A 311 1.77 -2.40 22.10
N LEU A 312 1.08 -3.54 22.18
CA LEU A 312 -0.29 -3.63 22.69
C LEU A 312 -0.42 -3.24 24.16
N ARG A 313 0.64 -3.35 24.96
CA ARG A 313 0.64 -2.88 26.36
C ARG A 313 0.65 -1.36 26.48
N ARG A 314 0.96 -0.64 25.40
CA ARG A 314 0.96 0.82 25.42
C ARG A 314 -0.47 1.40 25.47
N PRO A 315 -0.74 2.36 26.36
CA PRO A 315 -2.05 3.01 26.46
C PRO A 315 -2.31 4.01 25.32
N ASP A 316 -1.27 4.49 24.64
CA ASP A 316 -1.31 5.56 23.65
C ASP A 316 -1.51 5.10 22.20
N LEU A 317 -1.97 3.86 21.98
CA LEU A 317 -2.17 3.32 20.63
C LEU A 317 -3.31 3.99 19.84
N GLY A 318 -4.36 4.47 20.54
CA GLY A 318 -5.53 5.09 19.91
C GLY A 318 -6.11 4.23 18.77
N GLU A 319 -6.36 4.86 17.62
CA GLU A 319 -6.92 4.21 16.43
C GLU A 319 -6.01 3.12 15.83
N ARG A 320 -4.69 3.19 16.04
CA ARG A 320 -3.71 2.21 15.53
C ARG A 320 -3.75 0.87 16.25
N ARG A 321 -4.53 0.76 17.34
CA ARG A 321 -4.65 -0.48 18.11
C ARG A 321 -5.17 -1.63 17.26
N ALA A 322 -6.11 -1.37 16.36
CA ALA A 322 -6.63 -2.38 15.42
C ALA A 322 -5.54 -2.92 14.48
N ASP A 323 -4.68 -2.06 13.93
CA ASP A 323 -3.59 -2.47 13.05
C ASP A 323 -2.55 -3.32 13.79
N VAL A 324 -2.19 -2.90 15.01
CA VAL A 324 -1.24 -3.65 15.86
C VAL A 324 -1.82 -5.00 16.26
N LEU A 325 -3.11 -5.08 16.61
CA LEU A 325 -3.80 -6.35 16.89
C LEU A 325 -3.79 -7.28 15.68
N PHE A 326 -4.02 -6.75 14.48
CA PHE A 326 -4.05 -7.54 13.26
C PHE A 326 -2.68 -8.15 12.94
N TRP A 327 -1.63 -7.33 12.97
CA TRP A 327 -0.28 -7.80 12.70
C TRP A 327 0.29 -8.67 13.82
N SER A 328 -0.09 -8.43 15.08
CA SER A 328 0.16 -9.35 16.19
C SER A 328 -0.48 -10.71 15.91
N ALA A 329 -1.75 -10.75 15.51
CA ALA A 329 -2.44 -12.00 15.20
C ALA A 329 -1.72 -12.79 14.10
N ARG A 330 -1.29 -12.11 13.04
CA ARG A 330 -0.53 -12.72 11.93
C ARG A 330 0.81 -13.27 12.40
N ALA A 331 1.58 -12.50 13.16
CA ALA A 331 2.85 -12.95 13.70
C ALA A 331 2.69 -14.16 14.63
N HIS A 332 1.66 -14.21 15.48
CA HIS A 332 1.36 -15.38 16.31
C HIS A 332 0.94 -16.59 15.48
N GLN A 333 0.16 -16.40 14.41
CA GLN A 333 -0.21 -17.48 13.50
C GLN A 333 1.04 -18.07 12.82
N ASP A 334 1.91 -17.23 12.29
CA ASP A 334 3.16 -17.64 11.63
C ASP A 334 4.14 -18.29 12.64
N ALA A 335 4.06 -17.92 13.92
CA ALA A 335 4.80 -18.55 15.01
C ALA A 335 4.19 -19.88 15.53
N GLY A 336 3.08 -20.35 14.95
CA GLY A 336 2.37 -21.57 15.36
C GLY A 336 1.50 -21.42 16.61
N GLN A 337 1.22 -20.19 17.05
CA GLN A 337 0.43 -19.87 18.23
C GLN A 337 -1.02 -19.53 17.88
N SER A 338 -1.72 -20.48 17.24
CA SER A 338 -3.04 -20.28 16.65
C SER A 338 -4.13 -19.84 17.63
N SER A 339 -4.03 -20.20 18.92
CA SER A 339 -4.98 -19.77 19.94
C SER A 339 -4.89 -18.26 20.21
N VAL A 340 -3.67 -17.74 20.37
CA VAL A 340 -3.41 -16.30 20.57
C VAL A 340 -3.81 -15.51 19.34
N ALA A 341 -3.46 -16.01 18.15
CA ALA A 341 -3.88 -15.39 16.89
C ALA A 341 -5.41 -15.24 16.82
N ARG A 342 -6.17 -16.30 17.12
CA ARG A 342 -7.65 -16.24 17.17
C ARG A 342 -8.17 -15.25 18.21
N GLU A 343 -7.59 -15.21 19.40
CA GLU A 343 -7.98 -14.24 20.43
C GLU A 343 -7.82 -12.79 19.92
N ARG A 344 -6.67 -12.47 19.34
CA ARG A 344 -6.37 -11.15 18.77
C ARG A 344 -7.31 -10.76 17.63
N LEU A 345 -7.60 -11.68 16.72
CA LEU A 345 -8.60 -11.45 15.66
C LEU A 345 -10.00 -11.21 16.25
N GLY A 346 -10.37 -11.96 17.28
CA GLY A 346 -11.61 -11.78 18.02
C GLY A 346 -11.71 -10.39 18.66
N ASP A 347 -10.61 -9.87 19.21
CA ASP A 347 -10.56 -8.52 19.77
C ASP A 347 -10.77 -7.44 18.70
N ILE A 348 -10.25 -7.61 17.48
CA ILE A 348 -10.52 -6.68 16.37
C ILE A 348 -12.02 -6.67 16.06
N VAL A 349 -12.64 -7.84 15.90
CA VAL A 349 -14.07 -7.94 15.54
C VAL A 349 -14.97 -7.37 16.63
N ARG A 350 -14.64 -7.59 17.91
CA ARG A 350 -15.44 -7.08 19.04
C ARG A 350 -15.25 -5.59 19.31
N SER A 351 -14.00 -5.14 19.39
CA SER A 351 -13.68 -3.79 19.86
C SER A 351 -13.49 -2.78 18.72
N HIS A 352 -13.22 -3.25 17.50
CA HIS A 352 -12.94 -2.40 16.34
C HIS A 352 -13.71 -2.86 15.08
N PRO A 353 -15.04 -3.00 15.12
CA PRO A 353 -15.82 -3.58 14.02
C PRO A 353 -15.75 -2.78 12.70
N GLY A 354 -15.44 -1.48 12.77
CA GLY A 354 -15.27 -0.59 11.61
C GLY A 354 -13.83 -0.41 11.14
N ALA A 355 -12.85 -1.06 11.79
CA ALA A 355 -11.46 -0.97 11.35
C ALA A 355 -11.27 -1.64 9.99
N TRP A 356 -10.30 -1.15 9.21
CA TRP A 356 -9.95 -1.67 7.88
C TRP A 356 -9.78 -3.20 7.87
N HIS A 357 -9.12 -3.75 8.90
CA HIS A 357 -8.85 -5.19 9.04
C HIS A 357 -10.01 -6.02 9.63
N ALA A 358 -11.14 -5.42 10.01
CA ALA A 358 -12.21 -6.15 10.69
C ALA A 358 -12.93 -7.19 9.82
N ALA A 359 -13.02 -6.95 8.51
CA ALA A 359 -13.58 -7.92 7.57
C ALA A 359 -12.68 -9.14 7.38
N GLU A 360 -11.37 -8.89 7.23
CA GLU A 360 -10.36 -9.94 7.08
C GLU A 360 -10.24 -10.78 8.35
N ALA A 361 -10.28 -10.15 9.53
CA ALA A 361 -10.28 -10.85 10.81
C ALA A 361 -11.48 -11.80 10.98
N ARG A 362 -12.68 -11.41 10.49
CA ARG A 362 -13.87 -12.28 10.50
C ARG A 362 -13.68 -13.51 9.61
N SER A 363 -13.13 -13.33 8.41
CA SER A 363 -12.84 -14.45 7.50
C SER A 363 -11.84 -15.42 8.12
N ALA A 364 -10.72 -14.91 8.64
CA ALA A 364 -9.67 -15.73 9.25
C ALA A 364 -10.17 -16.52 10.49
N LEU A 365 -11.07 -15.95 11.30
CA LEU A 365 -11.71 -16.67 12.41
C LEU A 365 -12.62 -17.81 11.94
N GLY A 366 -13.33 -17.60 10.84
CA GLY A 366 -14.17 -18.64 10.23
C GLY A 366 -13.34 -19.81 9.70
N GLU A 367 -12.23 -19.53 9.02
CA GLU A 367 -11.28 -20.52 8.52
C GLU A 367 -10.64 -21.32 9.66
N ALA A 368 -10.18 -20.64 10.71
CA ALA A 368 -9.56 -21.30 11.86
C ALA A 368 -10.55 -22.22 12.61
N SER A 369 -11.82 -21.81 12.69
CA SER A 369 -12.89 -22.62 13.31
C SER A 369 -13.25 -23.84 12.47
N ALA A 370 -13.19 -23.74 11.14
CA ALA A 370 -13.39 -24.87 10.24
C ALA A 370 -12.25 -25.91 10.35
N ALA A 371 -11.00 -25.44 10.51
CA ALA A 371 -9.84 -26.32 10.70
C ALA A 371 -9.93 -27.14 12.00
N ASP A 372 -10.34 -26.52 13.11
CA ASP A 372 -10.50 -27.21 14.41
C ASP A 372 -11.66 -28.23 14.41
N GLY A 373 -12.63 -28.09 13.51
CA GLY A 373 -13.79 -28.98 13.41
C GLY A 373 -13.56 -30.29 12.64
N GLY A 374 -12.48 -30.38 11.83
CA GLY A 374 -12.22 -31.51 10.94
C GLY A 374 -11.46 -32.69 11.56
N THR A 375 -11.04 -32.60 12.82
CA THR A 375 -10.19 -33.59 13.50
C THR A 375 -10.94 -34.48 14.50
N ARG A 376 -12.28 -34.52 14.44
CA ARG A 376 -13.12 -35.30 15.38
C ARG A 376 -13.50 -36.68 14.87
#